data_AF-A0AAU2KFG3-F1
#
_entry.id   AF-A0AAU2KFG3-F1
#
_cell.length_a   1.000
_cell.length_b   1.000
_cell.length_c   1.000
_cell.angle_alpha   90.00
_cell.angle_beta   90.00
_cell.angle_gamma   90.00
#
_symmetry.space_group_name_H-M   'P 1'
#
loop_
_entity.id
_entity.type
_entity.pdbx_description
1 polymer ?
#
loop_
_entity_poly.entity_id
_entity_poly.type
_entity_poly.pdbx_seq_one_letter_code
_entity_poly.pdbx_strand_id
1 'polypeptide(L)'
;MTSYEGTHPTVLVRVGKLHAQIDEQLAPAIQAIWECGIDTFTCCQDLAESNADWPAKLPHMAEWVESRRGWMLIDFPVDSGLSFLSAVANAGPRDAFYVRMTHWAAPDAWDVKIKPMDAAMFQGDQPSEFALRLLQVSFPAYDLPELTRRLRACCTAGHAVQQTAVAPGAATRSRALPPTCCSRRPAPGTLLRAARLRLPSNGGMACSGEPEQAGSPGATGRRSRSTPDRGVRLLVVLLPQNKPV
;
A
#
# COMPACT_ATOMS: atom_id res chain seq x y z
N MET A 1 8.85 15.31 -29.69
CA MET A 1 9.45 15.16 -28.35
C MET A 1 8.70 16.09 -27.43
N THR A 2 7.56 15.63 -26.89
CA THR A 2 6.73 16.42 -25.97
C THR A 2 7.35 16.28 -24.59
N SER A 3 8.10 17.30 -24.16
CA SER A 3 8.50 17.42 -22.76
C SER A 3 7.22 17.46 -21.93
N TYR A 4 7.06 16.49 -21.04
CA TYR A 4 6.11 16.59 -19.95
C TYR A 4 6.64 17.74 -19.08
N GLU A 5 6.17 18.97 -19.30
CA GLU A 5 6.27 20.00 -18.28
C GLU A 5 5.38 19.47 -17.15
N GLY A 6 6.00 18.78 -16.20
CA GLY A 6 5.32 18.39 -14.97
C GLY A 6 4.76 19.65 -14.33
N THR A 7 3.52 19.57 -13.84
CA THR A 7 2.84 20.68 -13.16
C THR A 7 3.65 21.20 -11.96
N HIS A 8 4.55 20.37 -11.44
CA HIS A 8 5.41 20.67 -10.30
C HIS A 8 6.90 20.57 -10.65
N PRO A 9 7.76 21.35 -9.97
CA PRO A 9 9.19 21.12 -10.01
C PRO A 9 9.52 19.72 -9.48
N THR A 10 10.46 19.04 -10.13
CA THR A 10 10.95 17.73 -9.70
C THR A 10 12.42 17.81 -9.31
N VAL A 11 12.82 16.95 -8.36
CA VAL A 11 14.20 16.81 -7.90
C VAL A 11 14.63 15.35 -8.00
N LEU A 12 15.92 15.14 -8.30
CA LEU A 12 16.49 13.81 -8.36
C LEU A 12 16.72 13.28 -6.95
N VAL A 13 15.94 12.28 -6.55
CA VAL A 13 16.17 11.51 -5.32
C VAL A 13 17.03 10.30 -5.65
N ARG A 14 18.04 10.01 -4.81
CA ARG A 14 18.92 8.84 -4.96
C ARG A 14 19.21 8.19 -3.60
N VAL A 15 18.88 6.92 -3.44
CA VAL A 15 19.17 6.11 -2.24
C VAL A 15 19.71 4.75 -2.68
N GLY A 16 21.00 4.51 -2.45
CA GLY A 16 21.67 3.31 -2.95
C GLY A 16 21.54 3.17 -4.46
N LYS A 17 20.84 2.12 -4.93
CA LYS A 17 20.57 1.86 -6.35
C LYS A 17 19.28 2.51 -6.85
N LEU A 18 18.38 2.92 -5.94
CA LEU A 18 17.11 3.54 -6.27
C LEU A 18 17.34 5.02 -6.64
N HIS A 19 16.73 5.46 -7.73
CA HIS A 19 16.76 6.86 -8.14
C HIS A 19 15.59 7.18 -9.08
N ALA A 20 15.00 8.37 -8.92
CA ALA A 20 13.95 8.89 -9.79
C ALA A 20 13.86 10.41 -9.67
N GLN A 21 13.25 11.06 -10.68
CA GLN A 21 12.76 12.43 -10.54
C GLN A 21 11.45 12.39 -9.79
N ILE A 22 11.37 13.08 -8.66
CA ILE A 22 10.21 13.11 -7.77
C ILE A 22 9.76 14.56 -7.59
N ASP A 23 8.46 14.79 -7.54
CA ASP A 23 7.92 16.11 -7.20
C ASP A 23 8.54 16.64 -5.90
N GLU A 24 8.98 17.90 -5.91
CA GLU A 24 9.83 18.47 -4.86
C GLU A 24 9.24 18.31 -3.46
N GLN A 25 7.91 18.44 -3.32
CA GLN A 25 7.26 18.31 -2.02
C GLN A 25 7.30 16.87 -1.51
N LEU A 26 7.13 15.86 -2.38
CA LEU A 26 7.14 14.44 -2.00
C LEU A 26 8.54 13.87 -1.82
N ALA A 27 9.56 14.48 -2.43
CA ALA A 27 10.93 13.97 -2.44
C ALA A 27 11.48 13.61 -1.04
N PRO A 28 11.28 14.42 0.03
CA PRO A 28 11.73 14.06 1.38
C PRO A 28 11.10 12.79 1.94
N ALA A 29 9.82 12.53 1.63
CA ALA A 29 9.12 11.33 2.08
C ALA A 29 9.58 10.11 1.29
N ILE A 30 9.67 10.21 -0.04
CA ILE A 30 10.16 9.11 -0.90
C ILE A 30 11.60 8.71 -0.51
N GLN A 31 12.46 9.69 -0.25
CA GLN A 31 13.81 9.42 0.24
C GLN A 31 13.77 8.64 1.57
N ALA A 32 12.98 9.09 2.55
CA ALA A 32 12.87 8.42 3.85
C ALA A 32 12.29 7.00 3.74
N ILE A 33 11.33 6.77 2.83
CA ILE A 33 10.77 5.45 2.54
C ILE A 33 11.88 4.52 2.01
N TRP A 34 12.66 4.97 1.02
CA TRP A 34 13.75 4.19 0.44
C TRP A 34 14.89 3.94 1.43
N GLU A 35 15.21 4.91 2.29
CA GLU A 35 16.21 4.75 3.38
C GLU A 35 15.79 3.70 4.40
N CYS A 36 14.48 3.47 4.56
CA CYS A 36 13.93 2.39 5.37
C CYS A 36 13.87 1.05 4.61
N GLY A 37 14.40 0.97 3.38
CA GLY A 37 14.42 -0.25 2.56
C GLY A 37 13.06 -0.64 1.99
N ILE A 38 12.15 0.33 1.85
CA ILE A 38 10.79 0.10 1.37
C ILE A 38 10.71 0.54 -0.09
N ASP A 39 10.31 -0.36 -0.98
CA ASP A 39 10.16 -0.06 -2.40
C ASP A 39 8.85 0.70 -2.71
N THR A 40 8.88 1.55 -3.73
CA THR A 40 7.71 2.27 -4.27
C THR A 40 7.59 2.05 -5.79
N PHE A 41 6.40 2.24 -6.37
CA PHE A 41 6.18 2.23 -7.82
C PHE A 41 6.06 3.64 -8.39
N THR A 42 5.05 4.39 -7.96
CA THR A 42 4.67 5.71 -8.48
C THR A 42 4.23 6.61 -7.32
N CYS A 43 4.25 7.93 -7.53
CA CYS A 43 3.72 8.89 -6.57
C CYS A 43 3.22 10.14 -7.28
N CYS A 44 2.29 10.86 -6.66
CA CYS A 44 1.70 12.10 -7.15
C CYS A 44 1.56 13.12 -6.02
N GLN A 45 2.02 14.35 -6.22
CA GLN A 45 1.91 15.41 -5.22
C GLN A 45 0.48 15.95 -5.07
N ASP A 46 -0.30 15.96 -6.15
CA ASP A 46 -1.73 16.29 -6.12
C ASP A 46 -2.52 15.37 -7.06
N LEU A 47 -3.46 14.62 -6.47
CA LEU A 47 -4.32 13.68 -7.18
C LEU A 47 -5.34 14.34 -8.11
N ALA A 48 -5.87 15.51 -7.75
CA ALA A 48 -6.80 16.22 -8.63
C ALA A 48 -6.07 16.72 -9.88
N GLU A 49 -4.87 17.28 -9.70
CA GLU A 49 -4.05 17.77 -10.81
C GLU A 49 -3.59 16.64 -11.72
N SER A 50 -3.17 15.50 -11.14
CA SER A 50 -2.77 14.31 -11.89
C SER A 50 -3.89 13.69 -12.73
N ASN A 51 -5.15 14.02 -12.42
CA ASN A 51 -6.34 13.51 -13.10
C ASN A 51 -7.21 14.65 -13.66
N ALA A 52 -6.64 15.83 -13.90
CA ALA A 52 -7.38 17.04 -14.28
C ALA A 52 -8.12 16.91 -15.62
N ASP A 53 -7.68 16.01 -16.50
CA ASP A 53 -8.30 15.74 -17.80
C ASP A 53 -9.43 14.69 -17.72
N TRP A 54 -9.59 14.00 -16.58
CA TRP A 54 -10.62 12.98 -16.41
C TRP A 54 -12.03 13.51 -16.55
N PRO A 55 -12.43 14.69 -16.02
CA PRO A 55 -13.79 15.17 -16.17
C PRO A 55 -14.21 15.38 -17.64
N ALA A 56 -13.27 15.72 -18.52
CA ALA A 56 -13.54 15.84 -19.95
C ALA A 56 -13.75 14.47 -20.62
N LYS A 57 -13.02 13.44 -20.18
CA LYS A 57 -13.07 12.07 -20.76
C LYS A 57 -14.14 11.18 -20.11
N LEU A 58 -14.38 11.40 -18.82
CA LEU A 58 -15.21 10.62 -17.90
C LEU A 58 -15.99 11.61 -17.00
N PRO A 59 -17.06 12.24 -17.50
CA PRO A 59 -17.75 13.32 -16.77
C PRO A 59 -18.23 12.96 -15.36
N HIS A 60 -18.59 11.69 -15.12
CA HIS A 60 -19.00 11.20 -13.80
C HIS A 60 -17.88 11.23 -12.74
N MET A 61 -16.62 11.41 -13.15
CA MET A 61 -15.48 11.50 -12.24
C MET A 61 -15.21 12.93 -11.74
N ALA A 62 -15.96 13.93 -12.21
CA ALA A 62 -15.72 15.34 -11.86
C ALA A 62 -15.73 15.60 -10.34
N GLU A 63 -16.75 15.11 -9.63
CA GLU A 63 -16.85 15.24 -8.17
C GLU A 63 -15.71 14.51 -7.45
N TRP A 64 -15.32 13.34 -7.97
CA TRP A 64 -14.20 12.58 -7.41
C TRP A 64 -12.89 13.36 -7.56
N VAL A 65 -12.59 13.89 -8.75
CA VAL A 65 -11.38 14.68 -9.00
C VAL A 65 -11.31 15.88 -8.05
N GLU A 66 -12.40 16.64 -7.91
CA GLU A 66 -12.42 17.79 -6.99
C GLU A 66 -12.22 17.35 -5.53
N SER A 67 -12.83 16.24 -5.09
CA SER A 67 -12.65 15.71 -3.74
C SER A 67 -11.22 15.29 -3.41
N ARG A 68 -10.35 15.15 -4.42
CA ARG A 68 -8.93 14.76 -4.27
C ARG A 68 -7.95 15.92 -4.41
N ARG A 69 -8.43 17.16 -4.45
CA ARG A 69 -7.58 18.35 -4.40
C ARG A 69 -6.81 18.38 -3.09
N GLY A 70 -5.50 18.58 -3.14
CA GLY A 70 -4.63 18.55 -1.98
C GLY A 70 -4.41 17.16 -1.38
N TRP A 71 -4.80 16.08 -2.07
CA TRP A 71 -4.46 14.72 -1.68
C TRP A 71 -3.23 14.24 -2.44
N MET A 72 -2.28 13.66 -1.72
CA MET A 72 -1.10 13.00 -2.26
C MET A 72 -1.37 11.51 -2.45
N LEU A 73 -0.57 10.88 -3.29
CA LEU A 73 -0.62 9.44 -3.55
C LEU A 73 0.77 8.84 -3.61
N ILE A 74 0.93 7.66 -3.01
CA ILE A 74 2.11 6.80 -3.18
C ILE A 74 1.63 5.37 -3.42
N ASP A 75 2.17 4.75 -4.47
CA ASP A 75 1.91 3.38 -4.86
C ASP A 75 3.10 2.48 -4.47
N PHE A 76 2.79 1.28 -3.99
CA PHE A 76 3.76 0.32 -3.48
C PHE A 76 3.50 -1.09 -4.06
N PRO A 77 4.55 -1.92 -4.21
CA PRO A 77 4.39 -3.36 -4.08
C PRO A 77 3.66 -3.69 -2.76
N VAL A 78 2.77 -4.68 -2.75
CA VAL A 78 1.88 -4.94 -1.59
C VAL A 78 2.67 -5.10 -0.28
N ASP A 79 3.71 -5.92 -0.27
CA ASP A 79 4.52 -6.16 0.95
C ASP A 79 5.24 -4.90 1.43
N SER A 80 5.73 -4.08 0.50
CA SER A 80 6.36 -2.78 0.79
C SER A 80 5.36 -1.80 1.37
N GLY A 81 4.14 -1.73 0.82
CA GLY A 81 3.06 -0.88 1.33
C GLY A 81 2.63 -1.26 2.75
N LEU A 82 2.55 -2.55 3.05
CA LEU A 82 2.27 -3.02 4.42
C LEU A 82 3.41 -2.69 5.40
N SER A 83 4.66 -2.82 4.93
CA SER A 83 5.84 -2.45 5.71
C SER A 83 5.88 -0.94 5.98
N PHE A 84 5.50 -0.12 5.01
CA PHE A 84 5.33 1.32 5.13
C PHE A 84 4.31 1.70 6.21
N LEU A 85 3.08 1.17 6.13
CA LEU A 85 2.04 1.46 7.12
C LEU A 85 2.47 1.06 8.53
N SER A 86 3.16 -0.08 8.66
CA SER A 86 3.69 -0.56 9.94
C SER A 86 4.81 0.33 10.49
N ALA A 87 5.75 0.75 9.65
CA ALA A 87 6.85 1.64 10.03
C ALA A 87 6.31 2.98 10.55
N VAL A 88 5.36 3.57 9.83
CA VAL A 88 4.72 4.84 10.22
C VAL A 88 3.90 4.68 11.51
N ALA A 89 3.13 3.60 11.64
CA ALA A 89 2.36 3.29 12.85
C ALA A 89 3.25 3.20 14.10
N ASN A 90 4.38 2.50 13.98
CA ASN A 90 5.24 2.17 15.11
C ASN A 90 6.17 3.31 15.54
N ALA A 91 6.41 4.29 14.67
CA ALA A 91 7.32 5.41 14.92
C ALA A 91 6.65 6.62 15.61
N GLY A 92 5.43 6.48 16.12
CA GLY A 92 4.72 7.55 16.81
C GLY A 92 3.59 7.06 17.72
N PRO A 93 2.94 7.97 18.45
CA PRO A 93 1.79 7.63 19.28
C PRO A 93 0.57 7.29 18.41
N ARG A 94 -0.43 6.65 19.03
CA ARG A 94 -1.76 6.39 18.44
C ARG A 94 -2.67 7.62 18.55
N ASP A 95 -2.19 8.73 18.02
CA ASP A 95 -2.85 10.04 18.02
C ASP A 95 -3.81 10.22 16.82
N ALA A 96 -4.28 11.46 16.58
CA ALA A 96 -5.19 11.75 15.49
C ALA A 96 -4.62 11.41 14.10
N PHE A 97 -3.30 11.53 13.90
CA PHE A 97 -2.63 11.11 12.66
C PHE A 97 -2.74 9.59 12.48
N TYR A 98 -2.47 8.81 13.53
CA TYR A 98 -2.66 7.36 13.50
C TYR A 98 -4.12 6.96 13.24
N VAL A 99 -5.08 7.69 13.82
CA VAL A 99 -6.51 7.46 13.61
C VAL A 99 -6.88 7.69 12.14
N ARG A 100 -6.40 8.75 11.49
CA ARG A 100 -6.62 8.98 10.04
C ARG A 100 -6.06 7.84 9.20
N MET A 101 -4.89 7.31 9.56
CA MET A 101 -4.27 6.21 8.83
C MET A 101 -5.04 4.88 8.95
N THR A 102 -5.75 4.64 10.06
CA THR A 102 -6.27 3.30 10.40
C THR A 102 -7.80 3.19 10.47
N HIS A 103 -8.50 4.29 10.69
CA HIS A 103 -9.95 4.28 10.84
C HIS A 103 -10.62 4.87 9.59
N TRP A 104 -11.26 4.00 8.80
CA TRP A 104 -11.86 4.33 7.50
C TRP A 104 -12.88 5.47 7.50
N ALA A 105 -13.54 5.72 8.64
CA ALA A 105 -14.53 6.79 8.78
C ALA A 105 -14.03 7.98 9.62
N ALA A 106 -12.72 8.09 9.88
CA ALA A 106 -12.18 9.30 10.49
C ALA A 106 -12.30 10.48 9.50
N PRO A 107 -12.47 11.71 9.99
CA PRO A 107 -12.30 12.89 9.14
C PRO A 107 -10.93 12.83 8.46
N ASP A 108 -10.93 12.99 7.14
CA ASP A 108 -9.73 12.91 6.30
C ASP A 108 -8.95 11.59 6.44
N ALA A 109 -9.68 10.49 6.67
CA ALA A 109 -9.10 9.15 6.71
C ALA A 109 -8.32 8.85 5.42
N TRP A 110 -7.15 8.25 5.58
CA TRP A 110 -6.33 7.83 4.45
C TRP A 110 -7.09 6.80 3.60
N ASP A 111 -6.96 6.94 2.29
CA ASP A 111 -7.54 6.00 1.32
C ASP A 111 -6.48 4.96 0.97
N VAL A 112 -6.60 3.77 1.58
CA VAL A 112 -5.68 2.64 1.37
C VAL A 112 -6.41 1.57 0.57
N LYS A 113 -5.92 1.30 -0.64
CA LYS A 113 -6.54 0.36 -1.59
C LYS A 113 -5.54 -0.68 -2.03
N ILE A 114 -5.97 -1.94 -2.10
CA ILE A 114 -5.23 -3.00 -2.78
C ILE A 114 -5.90 -3.22 -4.14
N LYS A 115 -5.14 -3.14 -5.22
CA LYS A 115 -5.63 -3.33 -6.59
C LYS A 115 -5.14 -4.66 -7.16
N PRO A 116 -6.05 -5.57 -7.55
CA PRO A 116 -5.68 -6.66 -8.45
C PRO A 116 -5.18 -6.08 -9.77
N MET A 117 -4.02 -6.52 -10.23
CA MET A 117 -3.48 -6.13 -11.53
C MET A 117 -3.02 -7.36 -12.29
N ASP A 118 -3.20 -7.30 -13.61
CA ASP A 118 -2.72 -8.32 -14.52
C ASP A 118 -1.20 -8.19 -14.69
N ALA A 119 -0.47 -9.31 -14.62
CA ALA A 119 0.96 -9.36 -14.97
C ALA A 119 1.23 -8.84 -16.38
N ALA A 120 0.31 -9.10 -17.31
CA ALA A 120 0.44 -8.70 -18.71
C ALA A 120 0.49 -7.16 -18.88
N MET A 121 -0.03 -6.38 -17.93
CA MET A 121 0.11 -4.91 -17.94
C MET A 121 1.57 -4.45 -17.83
N PHE A 122 2.45 -5.29 -17.29
CA PHE A 122 3.88 -5.00 -17.13
C PHE A 122 4.74 -5.77 -18.14
N GLN A 123 4.21 -6.85 -18.71
CA GLN A 123 4.90 -7.78 -19.61
C GLN A 123 3.94 -8.18 -20.74
N GLY A 124 3.86 -7.36 -21.77
CA GLY A 124 2.80 -7.42 -22.81
C GLY A 124 2.78 -8.68 -23.69
N ASP A 125 3.72 -9.61 -23.52
CA ASP A 125 3.81 -10.89 -24.24
C ASP A 125 3.35 -12.11 -23.41
N GLN A 126 2.93 -11.89 -22.16
CA GLN A 126 2.47 -12.97 -21.27
C GLN A 126 0.95 -13.14 -21.28
N PRO A 127 0.43 -14.36 -21.04
CA PRO A 127 -0.98 -14.56 -20.72
C PRO A 127 -1.42 -13.74 -19.49
N SER A 128 -2.70 -13.39 -19.43
CA SER A 128 -3.26 -12.69 -18.28
C SER A 128 -3.12 -13.49 -16.99
N GLU A 129 -2.59 -12.85 -15.95
CA GLU A 129 -2.39 -13.40 -14.61
C GLU A 129 -2.63 -12.32 -13.54
N PHE A 130 -3.87 -12.21 -13.08
CA PHE A 130 -4.26 -11.28 -12.04
C PHE A 130 -3.75 -11.74 -10.67
N ALA A 131 -3.13 -10.80 -9.94
CA ALA A 131 -2.79 -10.97 -8.53
C ALA A 131 -2.90 -9.63 -7.80
N LEU A 132 -2.89 -9.65 -6.46
CA LEU A 132 -2.73 -8.44 -5.66
C LEU A 132 -1.29 -7.94 -5.84
N ARG A 133 -1.11 -6.89 -6.65
CA ARG A 133 0.23 -6.41 -7.03
C ARG A 133 0.52 -4.99 -6.55
N LEU A 134 -0.53 -4.21 -6.30
CA LEU A 134 -0.42 -2.80 -5.96
C LEU A 134 -1.17 -2.48 -4.67
N LEU A 135 -0.47 -1.87 -3.73
CA LEU A 135 -1.08 -1.17 -2.60
C LEU A 135 -0.91 0.32 -2.83
N GLN A 136 -2.03 1.02 -2.90
CA GLN A 136 -2.11 2.46 -3.12
C GLN A 136 -2.48 3.14 -1.82
N VAL A 137 -1.71 4.14 -1.41
CA VAL A 137 -1.99 4.97 -0.24
C VAL A 137 -2.20 6.39 -0.70
N SER A 138 -3.39 6.95 -0.44
CA SER A 138 -3.66 8.37 -0.65
C SER A 138 -3.98 9.05 0.67
N PHE A 139 -3.43 10.24 0.88
CA PHE A 139 -3.55 10.97 2.13
C PHE A 139 -3.55 12.48 1.91
N PRO A 140 -4.11 13.28 2.82
CA PRO A 140 -4.08 14.74 2.72
C PRO A 140 -2.64 15.28 2.78
N ALA A 141 -2.31 16.27 1.95
CA ALA A 141 -0.95 16.83 1.86
C ALA A 141 -0.40 17.34 3.20
N TYR A 142 -1.26 17.81 4.11
CA TYR A 142 -0.84 18.30 5.43
C TYR A 142 -0.30 17.19 6.34
N ASP A 143 -0.53 15.91 6.03
CA ASP A 143 0.01 14.77 6.79
C ASP A 143 1.47 14.45 6.40
N LEU A 144 1.95 14.99 5.27
CA LEU A 144 3.28 14.70 4.75
C LEU A 144 4.44 15.03 5.72
N PRO A 145 4.46 16.17 6.45
CA PRO A 145 5.54 16.47 7.38
C PRO A 145 5.63 15.46 8.53
N GLU A 146 4.49 15.06 9.10
CA GLU A 146 4.43 14.10 10.20
C GLU A 146 4.77 12.69 9.71
N LEU A 147 4.28 12.29 8.53
CA LEU A 147 4.68 11.06 7.84
C LEU A 147 6.20 10.98 7.69
N THR A 148 6.81 12.03 7.12
CA THR A 148 8.25 12.11 6.87
C THR A 148 9.04 12.03 8.18
N ARG A 149 8.58 12.73 9.22
CA ARG A 149 9.20 12.71 10.55
C ARG A 149 9.19 11.30 11.15
N ARG A 150 8.05 10.59 11.10
CA ARG A 150 7.92 9.22 11.61
C ARG A 150 8.82 8.23 10.86
N LEU A 151 8.87 8.32 9.53
CA LEU A 151 9.75 7.46 8.72
C LEU A 151 11.22 7.67 9.06
N ARG A 152 11.69 8.92 9.13
CA ARG A 152 13.08 9.23 9.52
C ARG A 152 13.43 8.68 10.89
N ALA A 153 12.53 8.85 11.88
CA ALA A 153 12.71 8.29 13.22
C ALA A 153 12.80 6.75 13.20
N CYS A 154 11.96 6.10 12.39
CA CYS A 154 11.99 4.65 12.19
C CYS A 154 13.34 4.18 11.62
N CYS A 155 13.84 4.84 10.57
CA CYS A 155 15.10 4.44 9.95
C CYS A 155 16.27 4.66 10.91
N THR A 156 16.30 5.73 11.71
CA THR A 156 17.33 5.94 12.74
C THR A 156 17.30 4.84 13.81
N ALA A 157 16.12 4.45 14.29
CA ALA A 157 15.98 3.38 15.27
C ALA A 157 16.42 2.01 14.72
N GLY A 158 16.11 1.71 13.45
CA GLY A 158 16.53 0.48 12.79
C GLY A 158 18.05 0.35 12.62
N HIS A 159 18.74 1.46 12.32
CA HIS A 159 20.21 1.49 12.25
C HIS A 159 20.87 1.28 13.63
N ALA A 160 20.27 1.80 14.71
CA ALA A 160 20.77 1.60 16.07
C ALA A 160 20.69 0.12 16.52
N VAL A 161 19.63 -0.60 16.13
CA VAL A 161 19.45 -2.02 16.44
C VAL A 161 20.40 -2.92 15.63
N GLN A 162 20.70 -2.57 14.38
CA GLN A 162 21.66 -3.33 13.57
C GLN A 162 23.12 -3.13 14.01
N GLN A 163 23.49 -1.95 14.52
CA GLN A 163 24.84 -1.71 15.05
C GLN A 163 25.10 -2.42 16.40
N THR A 164 24.06 -2.79 17.15
CA THR A 164 24.23 -3.58 18.39
C THR A 164 24.31 -5.09 18.14
N ALA A 165 24.03 -5.56 16.92
CA ALA A 165 23.99 -6.99 16.59
C ALA A 165 25.32 -7.57 16.05
N VAL A 166 26.43 -6.83 16.10
CA VAL A 166 27.76 -7.35 15.72
C VAL A 166 28.74 -7.23 16.89
N ALA A 167 28.63 -8.16 17.83
CA ALA A 167 29.75 -8.59 18.65
C ALA A 167 29.97 -10.10 18.38
N PRO A 168 31.11 -10.51 17.79
CA PRO A 168 31.39 -11.91 17.56
C PRO A 168 31.92 -12.56 18.84
N GLY A 169 31.35 -13.71 19.20
CA GLY A 169 32.00 -14.72 20.03
C GLY A 169 31.55 -14.80 21.49
N ALA A 170 30.62 -15.70 21.76
CA ALA A 170 30.81 -16.81 22.71
C ALA A 170 29.56 -17.68 22.73
N ALA A 171 29.68 -18.91 22.22
CA ALA A 171 28.76 -19.97 22.54
C ALA A 171 28.74 -20.19 24.07
N THR A 172 27.57 -20.37 24.68
CA THR A 172 27.25 -21.45 25.65
C THR A 172 25.83 -21.29 26.22
N ARG A 173 25.03 -22.34 26.01
CA ARG A 173 23.87 -22.87 26.78
C ARG A 173 22.59 -22.04 26.97
N SER A 174 21.54 -22.65 26.42
CA SER A 174 20.14 -22.60 26.82
C SER A 174 19.92 -22.33 28.32
N ARG A 175 19.17 -21.27 28.62
CA ARG A 175 18.44 -21.11 29.88
C ARG A 175 17.14 -20.36 29.63
N ALA A 176 16.09 -20.90 30.24
CA ALA A 176 14.69 -20.55 30.08
C ALA A 176 14.35 -19.07 30.32
N LEU A 177 13.32 -18.61 29.59
CA LEU A 177 12.60 -17.36 29.83
C LEU A 177 11.80 -17.40 31.14
N PRO A 178 11.76 -16.30 31.91
CA PRO A 178 10.64 -15.99 32.78
C PRO A 178 9.80 -14.81 32.22
N PRO A 179 8.59 -14.58 32.78
CA PRO A 179 7.41 -14.26 31.98
C PRO A 179 7.07 -12.77 31.88
N THR A 180 6.12 -12.54 30.96
CA THR A 180 5.26 -11.38 30.74
C THR A 180 4.92 -10.54 31.98
N CYS A 181 5.07 -9.22 31.84
CA CYS A 181 4.64 -8.25 32.85
C CYS A 181 3.51 -7.35 32.28
N CYS A 182 2.45 -7.21 33.08
CA CYS A 182 1.36 -6.24 33.01
C CYS A 182 0.18 -6.48 32.07
N SER A 183 -0.61 -7.51 32.39
CA SER A 183 -2.07 -7.42 32.39
C SER A 183 -2.56 -6.81 33.71
N ARG A 184 -3.29 -5.68 33.65
CA ARG A 184 -4.17 -5.22 34.74
C ARG A 184 -5.50 -4.75 34.14
N ARG A 185 -6.56 -5.52 34.37
CA ARG A 185 -7.96 -5.06 34.44
C ARG A 185 -8.29 -4.72 35.90
N PRO A 186 -9.25 -3.83 36.13
CA PRO A 186 -10.27 -4.10 37.14
C PRO A 186 -11.72 -3.96 36.60
N ALA A 187 -12.51 -5.01 36.88
CA ALA A 187 -13.85 -5.12 37.48
C ALA A 187 -15.09 -4.31 37.00
N PRO A 188 -16.32 -4.83 37.25
CA PRO A 188 -17.53 -4.64 36.43
C PRO A 188 -18.63 -3.75 37.05
N GLY A 189 -19.57 -3.31 36.21
CA GLY A 189 -20.80 -2.57 36.54
C GLY A 189 -20.98 -1.47 35.48
N THR A 190 -22.02 -1.40 34.65
CA THR A 190 -23.44 -1.42 34.99
C THR A 190 -24.24 -1.78 33.74
N LEU A 191 -25.33 -2.52 33.94
CA LEU A 191 -26.36 -2.88 32.97
C LEU A 191 -26.95 -1.66 32.25
N LEU A 192 -27.03 -1.73 30.92
CA LEU A 192 -28.06 -1.02 30.16
C LEU A 192 -28.57 -1.90 29.01
N ARG A 193 -29.89 -1.84 28.89
CA ARG A 193 -30.78 -2.77 28.18
C ARG A 193 -30.60 -2.78 26.67
N ALA A 194 -30.99 -3.93 26.13
CA ALA A 194 -31.13 -4.26 24.72
C ALA A 194 -32.04 -3.28 23.94
N ALA A 195 -31.64 -3.01 22.69
CA ALA A 195 -32.56 -2.76 21.59
C ALA A 195 -32.20 -3.71 20.44
N ARG A 196 -32.99 -4.80 20.31
CA ARG A 196 -32.99 -5.67 19.13
C ARG A 196 -33.74 -4.94 18.02
N LEU A 197 -33.03 -4.45 17.01
CA LEU A 197 -33.64 -4.10 15.74
C LEU A 197 -33.66 -5.34 14.85
N ARG A 198 -34.87 -5.87 14.64
CA ARG A 198 -35.17 -6.90 13.64
C ARG A 198 -35.07 -6.26 12.25
N LEU A 199 -34.25 -6.82 11.38
CA LEU A 199 -34.35 -6.59 9.94
C LEU A 199 -35.30 -7.63 9.35
N PRO A 200 -36.25 -7.24 8.48
CA PRO A 200 -37.14 -8.18 7.81
C PRO A 200 -36.40 -8.97 6.72
N SER A 201 -36.58 -10.28 6.78
CA SER A 201 -36.35 -11.23 5.70
C SER A 201 -37.43 -11.08 4.62
N ASN A 202 -37.02 -10.82 3.38
CA ASN A 202 -37.77 -11.11 2.16
C ASN A 202 -36.76 -11.78 1.21
N GLY A 203 -36.93 -13.05 0.84
CA GLY A 203 -37.76 -13.46 -0.30
C GLY A 203 -36.91 -13.30 -1.57
N GLY A 204 -36.24 -14.32 -2.10
CA GLY A 204 -36.81 -15.57 -2.60
C GLY A 204 -36.94 -15.45 -4.12
N MET A 205 -35.97 -15.97 -4.87
CA MET A 205 -36.23 -16.41 -6.24
C MET A 205 -35.20 -17.47 -6.66
N ALA A 206 -35.75 -18.65 -6.94
CA ALA A 206 -35.07 -19.79 -7.53
C ALA A 206 -35.14 -19.68 -9.05
N CYS A 207 -34.05 -20.06 -9.73
CA CYS A 207 -34.11 -20.60 -11.10
C CYS A 207 -33.19 -21.81 -11.16
N SER A 208 -33.84 -22.96 -11.23
CA SER A 208 -33.34 -24.29 -11.57
C SER A 208 -32.97 -24.40 -13.06
N GLY A 209 -31.99 -25.24 -13.39
CA GLY A 209 -31.77 -25.74 -14.74
C GLY A 209 -30.36 -26.27 -15.02
N GLU A 210 -30.01 -27.46 -14.53
CA GLU A 210 -29.10 -28.39 -15.24
C GLU A 210 -29.93 -29.19 -16.27
N PRO A 211 -29.27 -29.80 -17.29
CA PRO A 211 -28.79 -31.17 -17.12
C PRO A 211 -27.36 -31.44 -17.65
N GLU A 212 -26.67 -32.35 -16.93
CA GLU A 212 -25.86 -33.51 -17.38
C GLU A 212 -25.48 -33.63 -18.88
N GLN A 213 -24.30 -34.12 -19.32
CA GLN A 213 -23.43 -35.17 -18.75
C GLN A 213 -22.07 -35.29 -19.49
N ALA A 214 -21.09 -35.82 -18.75
CA ALA A 214 -20.01 -36.76 -19.13
C ALA A 214 -18.82 -36.39 -20.05
N GLY A 215 -17.61 -36.56 -19.49
CA GLY A 215 -16.38 -36.79 -20.24
C GLY A 215 -15.09 -36.65 -19.42
N SER A 216 -14.47 -37.76 -19.03
CA SER A 216 -13.10 -37.90 -18.49
C SER A 216 -12.56 -39.25 -19.01
N PRO A 217 -11.25 -39.61 -18.90
CA PRO A 217 -10.10 -38.93 -18.26
C PRO A 217 -8.79 -38.93 -19.12
N GLY A 218 -7.70 -38.32 -18.61
CA GLY A 218 -6.35 -38.66 -19.11
C GLY A 218 -5.16 -37.78 -18.69
N ALA A 219 -4.34 -38.31 -17.77
CA ALA A 219 -2.86 -38.26 -17.70
C ALA A 219 -2.07 -36.98 -17.29
N THR A 220 -1.58 -37.02 -16.04
CA THR A 220 -0.19 -36.87 -15.56
C THR A 220 0.81 -35.95 -16.29
N GLY A 221 1.35 -34.95 -15.56
CA GLY A 221 2.57 -34.23 -15.94
C GLY A 221 3.21 -33.47 -14.77
N ARG A 222 4.16 -34.11 -14.09
CA ARG A 222 5.00 -33.54 -13.03
C ARG A 222 6.07 -32.62 -13.67
N ARG A 223 6.13 -31.33 -13.33
CA ARG A 223 7.29 -30.47 -13.66
C ARG A 223 7.76 -29.62 -12.48
N SER A 224 9.08 -29.51 -12.45
CA SER A 224 9.96 -29.01 -11.41
C SER A 224 9.81 -27.51 -11.14
N ARG A 225 9.93 -27.14 -9.86
CA ARG A 225 10.15 -25.76 -9.43
C ARG A 225 11.60 -25.36 -9.73
N SER A 226 11.78 -24.44 -10.67
CA SER A 226 12.96 -23.57 -10.72
C SER A 226 12.57 -22.22 -10.14
N THR A 227 13.27 -21.80 -9.09
CA THR A 227 13.20 -20.44 -8.53
C THR A 227 14.02 -19.50 -9.41
N PRO A 228 13.45 -18.42 -9.97
CA PRO A 228 14.24 -17.33 -10.50
C PRO A 228 14.55 -16.30 -9.41
N ASP A 229 15.83 -15.95 -9.40
CA ASP A 229 16.49 -14.88 -8.68
C ASP A 229 15.76 -13.54 -8.88
N ARG A 230 15.26 -12.94 -7.78
CA ARG A 230 14.52 -11.66 -7.81
C ARG A 230 15.50 -10.49 -7.77
N GLY A 231 16.10 -10.17 -8.91
CA GLY A 231 16.60 -8.83 -9.16
C GLY A 231 15.42 -7.89 -9.39
N VAL A 232 15.00 -7.14 -8.37
CA VAL A 232 13.99 -6.07 -8.52
C VAL A 232 14.58 -4.98 -9.42
N ARG A 233 14.19 -4.99 -10.69
CA ARG A 233 14.36 -3.84 -11.59
C ARG A 233 13.15 -2.95 -11.41
N LEU A 234 13.39 -1.74 -10.90
CA LEU A 234 12.42 -0.66 -10.83
C LEU A 234 11.97 -0.33 -12.27
N LEU A 235 10.82 -0.86 -12.67
CA LEU A 235 10.19 -0.49 -13.93
C LEU A 235 9.30 0.72 -13.64
N VAL A 236 9.76 1.91 -14.04
CA VAL A 236 8.88 3.08 -14.16
C VAL A 236 7.92 2.75 -15.31
N VAL A 237 6.71 2.31 -14.98
CA VAL A 237 5.68 2.00 -15.96
C VAL A 237 5.11 3.32 -16.45
N LEU A 238 5.63 3.79 -17.57
CA LEU A 238 4.96 4.79 -18.39
C LEU A 238 3.69 4.14 -18.94
N LEU A 239 2.53 4.51 -18.38
CA LEU A 239 1.24 4.06 -18.92
C LEU A 239 1.14 4.49 -20.40
N PRO A 240 0.86 3.58 -21.34
CA PRO A 240 0.66 3.95 -22.73
C PRO A 240 -0.60 4.82 -22.86
N GLN A 241 -0.43 6.03 -23.38
CA GLN A 241 -1.55 6.88 -23.79
C GLN A 241 -2.24 6.20 -24.97
N ASN A 242 -3.48 5.75 -24.77
CA ASN A 242 -4.35 5.34 -25.87
C ASN A 242 -4.50 6.50 -26.85
N LYS A 243 -4.05 6.31 -28.09
CA LYS A 243 -4.37 7.23 -29.18
C LYS A 243 -5.89 7.23 -29.39
N PRO A 244 -6.54 8.40 -29.53
CA PRO A 244 -7.92 8.43 -29.99
C PRO A 244 -7.98 7.89 -31.44
N VAL A 245 -8.98 7.04 -31.68
CA VAL A 245 -9.40 6.60 -33.03
C VAL A 245 -10.14 7.74 -33.71
#